data_AF-A0A0L0BR07-F1
#
_entry.id   AF-A0A0L0BR07-F1
#
_cell.length_a   1.000
_cell.length_b   1.000
_cell.length_c   1.000
_cell.angle_alpha   90.00
_cell.angle_beta   90.00
_cell.angle_gamma   90.00
#
_symmetry.space_group_name_H-M   'P 1'
#
loop_
_entity.id
_entity.type
_entity.pdbx_description
1 polymer ?
#
loop_
_entity_poly.entity_id
_entity_poly.type
_entity_poly.pdbx_seq_one_letter_code
_entity_poly.pdbx_strand_id
1 'polypeptide(L)'
;MVLAEAYMCSGNLSLTNIKCHIFDEKFVIFKECNNANGTLTVYAKLLQIPVTNCILRMEFNSMIASSIKFNTTWDACEFMRNRKRYRSLALFYKLIADNSNFNHSCPFNHDIIIRDLRTDDLNFFLPMISGSYKFNTVWIVNKNVRAKVGGIVQYVNNKKINEGVKNPKNKQQ
;
A
#
# COMPACT_ATOMS: atom_id res chain seq x y z
N MET A 1 -27.13 -16.95 -6.52
CA MET A 1 -25.79 -16.36 -6.71
C MET A 1 -25.89 -14.89 -6.33
N VAL A 2 -25.68 -14.59 -5.04
CA VAL A 2 -25.72 -13.21 -4.54
C VAL A 2 -24.42 -12.55 -4.98
N LEU A 3 -24.51 -11.63 -5.94
CA LEU A 3 -23.44 -10.69 -6.24
C LEU A 3 -23.30 -9.81 -5.00
N ALA A 4 -22.33 -10.12 -4.14
CA ALA A 4 -21.85 -9.15 -3.17
C ALA A 4 -21.21 -8.03 -3.99
N GLU A 5 -21.97 -6.96 -4.25
CA GLU A 5 -21.40 -5.68 -4.62
C GLU A 5 -20.41 -5.32 -3.52
N ALA A 6 -19.11 -5.47 -3.80
CA ALA A 6 -18.09 -4.89 -2.95
C ALA A 6 -18.28 -3.37 -3.08
N TYR A 7 -19.03 -2.78 -2.14
CA TYR A 7 -19.17 -1.33 -2.05
C TYR A 7 -17.77 -0.74 -1.99
N MET A 8 -17.35 -0.11 -3.09
CA MET A 8 -16.12 0.68 -3.14
C MET A 8 -16.36 1.93 -2.30
N CYS A 9 -16.08 1.82 -1.02
CA CYS A 9 -16.16 2.96 -0.14
C CYS A 9 -14.89 3.80 -0.27
N SER A 10 -15.05 5.11 -0.46
CA SER A 10 -13.99 6.07 -0.21
C SER A 10 -13.67 6.06 1.28
N GLY A 11 -12.40 6.02 1.64
CA GLY A 11 -11.98 6.17 3.02
C GLY A 11 -10.65 6.89 3.11
N ASN A 12 -10.39 7.42 4.30
CA ASN A 12 -9.12 8.05 4.63
C ASN A 12 -8.17 6.96 5.11
N LEU A 13 -6.99 6.92 4.48
CA LEU A 13 -5.92 6.02 4.83
C LEU A 13 -4.78 6.81 5.47
N SER A 14 -4.28 6.34 6.61
CA SER A 14 -3.06 6.85 7.23
C SER A 14 -2.01 5.77 7.46
N LEU A 15 -0.76 6.16 7.23
CA LEU A 15 0.41 5.30 7.41
C LEU A 15 1.14 5.74 8.68
N THR A 16 1.54 4.79 9.51
CA THR A 16 2.30 5.05 10.75
C THR A 16 3.31 3.93 11.03
N ASN A 17 4.28 4.20 11.89
CA ASN A 17 5.24 3.20 12.37
C ASN A 17 5.96 2.45 11.23
N ILE A 18 6.38 3.20 10.20
CA ILE A 18 7.09 2.65 9.05
C ILE A 18 8.48 2.20 9.49
N LYS A 19 8.84 0.98 9.09
CA LYS A 19 10.13 0.35 9.36
C LYS A 19 10.68 -0.26 8.08
N CYS A 20 11.93 0.04 7.79
CA CYS A 20 12.69 -0.56 6.71
C CYS A 20 13.72 -1.53 7.28
N HIS A 21 13.83 -2.70 6.67
CA HIS A 21 14.76 -3.75 7.05
C HIS A 21 15.56 -4.17 5.83
N ILE A 22 16.87 -4.27 5.99
CA ILE A 22 17.80 -4.70 4.95
C ILE A 22 18.16 -6.16 5.22
N PHE A 23 18.11 -7.01 4.20
CA PHE A 23 18.57 -8.40 4.27
C PHE A 23 19.86 -8.63 3.49
N ASP A 24 20.17 -7.72 2.56
CA ASP A 24 21.39 -7.75 1.76
C ASP A 24 21.93 -6.33 1.56
N GLU A 25 22.81 -5.93 2.48
CA GLU A 25 23.47 -4.61 2.48
C GLU A 25 24.39 -4.40 1.28
N LYS A 26 24.82 -5.48 0.60
CA LYS A 26 25.61 -5.37 -0.64
C LYS A 26 24.73 -5.08 -1.86
N PHE A 27 23.41 -5.20 -1.72
CA PHE A 27 22.46 -4.95 -2.79
C PHE A 27 21.71 -3.63 -2.61
N VAL A 28 21.26 -3.32 -1.40
CA VAL A 28 20.45 -2.13 -1.12
C VAL A 28 20.74 -1.57 0.27
N ILE A 29 20.77 -0.24 0.37
CA ILE A 29 20.79 0.48 1.65
C ILE A 29 19.66 1.52 1.68
N PHE A 30 19.02 1.71 2.83
CA PHE A 30 18.08 2.81 3.00
C PHE A 30 18.84 4.04 3.49
N LYS A 31 18.90 5.09 2.66
CA LYS A 31 19.43 6.40 3.09
C LYS A 31 18.45 7.11 4.00
N GLU A 32 17.15 6.88 3.77
CA GLU A 32 16.08 7.47 4.54
C GLU A 32 14.92 6.48 4.61
N CYS A 33 14.33 6.37 5.80
CA CYS A 33 13.12 5.61 6.05
C CYS A 33 12.43 6.19 7.27
N ASN A 34 11.64 7.23 7.06
CA ASN A 34 10.94 7.92 8.13
C ASN A 34 9.49 8.20 7.73
N ASN A 35 8.67 8.34 8.76
CA ASN A 35 7.34 8.90 8.62
C ASN A 35 7.18 9.94 9.73
N ALA A 36 7.60 11.17 9.42
CA ALA A 36 7.62 12.29 10.35
C ALA A 36 6.55 13.31 9.95
N ASN A 37 5.85 13.86 10.93
CA ASN A 37 4.84 14.91 10.72
C ASN A 37 3.80 14.56 9.64
N GLY A 38 3.35 13.30 9.61
CA GLY A 38 2.36 12.82 8.63
C GLY A 38 2.90 12.65 7.21
N THR A 39 4.22 12.74 7.01
CA THR A 39 4.87 12.64 5.70
C THR A 39 5.84 11.47 5.66
N LEU A 40 5.70 10.60 4.65
CA LEU A 40 6.54 9.43 4.43
C LEU A 40 7.62 9.72 3.38
N THR A 41 8.89 9.50 3.79
CA THR A 41 10.03 9.44 2.87
C THR A 41 10.76 8.11 3.02
N VAL A 42 10.93 7.42 1.90
CA VAL A 42 11.70 6.19 1.76
C VAL A 42 12.68 6.37 0.61
N TYR A 43 13.97 6.33 0.93
CA TYR A 43 15.06 6.37 -0.04
C TYR A 43 15.83 5.07 0.06
N ALA A 44 15.68 4.19 -0.94
CA ALA A 44 16.50 3.00 -1.13
C ALA A 44 17.57 3.25 -2.21
N LYS A 45 18.84 3.24 -1.82
CA LYS A 45 19.98 3.26 -2.74
C LYS A 45 20.27 1.86 -3.24
N LEU A 46 20.22 1.66 -4.55
CA LEU A 46 20.55 0.38 -5.17
C LEU A 46 22.07 0.33 -5.44
N LEU A 47 22.74 -0.66 -4.89
CA LEU A 47 24.19 -0.86 -5.06
C LEU A 47 24.52 -1.78 -6.23
N GLN A 48 23.56 -2.60 -6.66
CA GLN A 48 23.67 -3.48 -7.82
C GLN A 48 22.55 -3.15 -8.81
N ILE A 49 22.95 -2.55 -9.92
CA ILE A 49 22.09 -2.17 -11.05
C ILE A 49 22.66 -2.78 -12.34
N PRO A 50 21.84 -3.05 -13.38
CA PRO A 50 20.39 -2.83 -13.48
C PRO A 50 19.55 -3.86 -12.71
N VAL A 51 18.41 -3.46 -12.15
CA VAL A 51 17.40 -4.40 -11.66
C VAL A 51 16.40 -4.72 -12.77
N THR A 52 16.49 -5.94 -13.30
CA THR A 52 15.68 -6.42 -14.43
C THR A 52 14.54 -7.35 -14.02
N ASN A 53 14.63 -7.94 -12.84
CA ASN A 53 13.65 -8.84 -12.25
C ASN A 53 13.44 -8.45 -10.78
N CYS A 54 12.19 -8.21 -10.40
CA CYS A 54 11.83 -7.94 -9.03
C CYS A 54 10.47 -8.55 -8.71
N ILE A 55 10.42 -9.37 -7.68
CA ILE A 55 9.19 -9.93 -7.12
C ILE A 55 8.84 -9.14 -5.86
N LEU A 56 7.61 -8.63 -5.83
CA LEU A 56 7.01 -7.95 -4.70
C LEU A 56 6.04 -8.90 -4.01
N ARG A 57 6.32 -9.23 -2.74
CA ARG A 57 5.34 -9.87 -1.86
C ARG A 57 4.73 -8.83 -0.94
N MET A 58 3.40 -8.74 -0.92
CA MET A 58 2.67 -7.87 0.00
C MET A 58 1.83 -8.69 0.97
N GLU A 59 1.87 -8.29 2.23
CA GLU A 59 1.11 -8.88 3.32
C GLU A 59 0.32 -7.79 4.03
N PHE A 60 -0.96 -8.03 4.30
CA PHE A 60 -1.83 -7.17 5.09
C PHE A 60 -2.56 -8.02 6.13
N ASN A 61 -2.38 -7.71 7.40
CA ASN A 61 -2.98 -8.46 8.51
C ASN A 61 -3.75 -7.50 9.40
N SER A 62 -5.02 -7.78 9.68
CA SER A 62 -5.78 -6.99 10.66
C SER A 62 -5.16 -7.14 12.05
N MET A 63 -5.09 -6.03 12.78
CA MET A 63 -4.63 -6.02 14.17
C MET A 63 -5.72 -6.43 15.15
N ILE A 64 -6.99 -6.46 14.72
CA ILE A 64 -8.14 -6.77 15.57
C ILE A 64 -8.66 -8.17 15.26
N ALA A 65 -8.78 -8.53 13.98
CA ALA A 65 -9.29 -9.82 13.56
C ALA A 65 -8.17 -10.70 12.98
N SER A 66 -7.67 -11.64 13.77
CA SER A 66 -6.55 -12.52 13.38
C SER A 66 -6.83 -13.39 12.15
N SER A 67 -8.11 -13.62 11.80
CA SER A 67 -8.56 -14.34 10.61
C SER A 67 -8.44 -13.51 9.32
N ILE A 68 -8.35 -12.18 9.42
CA ILE A 68 -8.23 -11.29 8.25
C ILE A 68 -6.75 -11.11 7.91
N LYS A 69 -6.25 -11.98 7.04
CA LYS A 69 -4.89 -11.94 6.49
C LYS A 69 -4.93 -12.03 4.97
N PHE A 70 -4.19 -11.15 4.32
CA PHE A 70 -4.02 -11.13 2.88
C PHE A 70 -2.54 -11.25 2.56
N ASN A 71 -2.17 -12.24 1.74
CA ASN A 71 -0.81 -12.43 1.24
C ASN A 71 -0.87 -12.62 -0.26
N THR A 72 -0.10 -11.83 -0.99
CA THR A 72 -0.11 -11.83 -2.44
C THR A 72 1.26 -11.48 -2.96
N THR A 73 1.59 -12.00 -4.13
CA THR A 73 2.91 -11.87 -4.75
C THR A 73 2.72 -11.49 -6.22
N TRP A 74 3.48 -10.49 -6.67
CA TRP A 74 3.46 -10.03 -8.05
C TRP A 74 4.88 -9.85 -8.59
N ASP A 75 5.03 -10.01 -9.89
CA ASP A 75 6.22 -9.53 -10.59
C ASP A 75 6.09 -8.01 -10.79
N ALA A 76 6.91 -7.25 -10.06
CA ALA A 76 6.91 -5.81 -10.09
C ALA A 76 7.41 -5.29 -11.46
N CYS A 77 8.39 -5.95 -12.07
CA CYS A 77 8.87 -5.53 -13.39
C CYS A 77 7.82 -5.77 -14.49
N GLU A 78 7.12 -6.88 -14.41
CA GLU A 78 6.00 -7.18 -15.31
C GLU A 78 4.84 -6.18 -15.12
N PHE A 79 4.52 -5.84 -13.87
CA PHE A 79 3.54 -4.80 -13.56
C PHE A 79 3.95 -3.44 -14.15
N MET A 80 5.22 -3.05 -14.04
CA MET A 80 5.69 -1.77 -14.57
C MET A 80 5.67 -1.72 -16.10
N ARG A 81 5.79 -2.86 -16.79
CA ARG A 81 5.58 -2.96 -18.25
C ARG A 81 4.10 -2.89 -18.62
N ASN A 82 3.22 -3.51 -17.83
CA ASN A 82 1.77 -3.49 -18.05
C ASN A 82 1.01 -3.24 -16.74
N ARG A 83 0.83 -1.95 -16.42
CA ARG A 83 0.18 -1.50 -15.17
C ARG A 83 -1.29 -1.92 -15.05
N LYS A 84 -1.92 -2.38 -16.13
CA LYS A 84 -3.33 -2.83 -16.13
C LYS A 84 -3.48 -4.31 -15.75
N ARG A 85 -2.39 -5.09 -15.75
CA ARG A 85 -2.42 -6.54 -15.52
C ARG A 85 -2.89 -6.90 -14.11
N TYR A 86 -2.41 -6.19 -13.10
CA TYR A 86 -2.74 -6.45 -11.69
C TYR A 86 -3.56 -5.28 -11.13
N ARG A 87 -4.89 -5.37 -11.20
CA ARG A 87 -5.79 -4.27 -10.77
C ARG A 87 -5.57 -3.83 -9.32
N SER A 88 -5.37 -4.79 -8.41
CA SER A 88 -5.09 -4.52 -7.00
C SER A 88 -3.75 -3.79 -6.80
N LEU A 89 -2.67 -4.27 -7.43
CA LEU A 89 -1.36 -3.60 -7.38
C LEU A 89 -1.40 -2.22 -8.04
N ALA A 90 -2.15 -2.07 -9.14
CA ALA A 90 -2.36 -0.77 -9.80
C ALA A 90 -3.00 0.25 -8.86
N LEU A 91 -3.92 -0.20 -8.02
CA LEU A 91 -4.53 0.64 -7.00
C LEU A 91 -3.45 1.12 -6.02
N PHE A 92 -2.68 0.21 -5.39
CA PHE A 92 -1.62 0.59 -4.44
C PHE A 92 -0.56 1.50 -5.05
N TYR A 93 -0.17 1.22 -6.29
CA TYR A 93 0.81 2.02 -7.01
C TYR A 93 0.36 3.47 -7.20
N LYS A 94 -0.94 3.71 -7.48
CA LYS A 94 -1.47 5.08 -7.63
C LYS A 94 -1.29 5.94 -6.37
N LEU A 95 -1.25 5.35 -5.17
CA LEU A 95 -1.03 6.11 -3.93
C LEU A 95 0.35 6.74 -3.85
N ILE A 96 1.34 6.05 -4.40
CA ILE A 96 2.75 6.40 -4.24
C ILE A 96 3.35 6.97 -5.52
N ALA A 97 2.68 6.80 -6.66
CA ALA A 97 3.19 7.16 -7.98
C ALA A 97 3.65 8.62 -8.03
N ASP A 98 2.80 9.57 -7.66
CA ASP A 98 3.08 11.01 -7.81
C ASP A 98 4.26 11.48 -6.94
N ASN A 99 4.50 10.80 -5.82
CA ASN A 99 5.59 11.06 -4.89
C ASN A 99 6.82 10.18 -5.13
N SER A 100 6.88 9.45 -6.25
CA SER A 100 7.94 8.47 -6.51
C SER A 100 8.70 8.71 -7.82
N ASN A 101 9.96 8.27 -7.85
CA ASN A 101 10.81 8.40 -9.04
C ASN A 101 10.86 7.13 -9.91
N PHE A 102 10.23 6.03 -9.49
CA PHE A 102 10.26 4.75 -10.19
C PHE A 102 9.07 4.55 -11.14
N ASN A 103 8.60 5.64 -11.76
CA ASN A 103 7.43 5.64 -12.64
C ASN A 103 7.72 5.21 -14.09
N HIS A 104 8.69 4.34 -14.30
CA HIS A 104 9.06 3.83 -15.61
C HIS A 104 9.12 2.29 -15.62
N SER A 105 9.14 1.70 -16.82
CA SER A 105 9.32 0.26 -16.97
C SER A 105 10.73 -0.17 -16.59
N CYS A 106 10.90 -1.37 -16.02
CA CYS A 106 12.22 -1.98 -15.82
C CYS A 106 13.04 -1.98 -17.14
N PRO A 107 14.39 -1.88 -17.08
CA PRO A 107 15.23 -2.00 -15.88
C PRO A 107 15.33 -0.73 -15.02
N PHE A 108 15.49 -0.92 -13.71
CA PHE A 108 15.82 0.18 -12.77
C PHE A 108 17.34 0.36 -12.65
N ASN A 109 17.82 1.54 -13.04
CA ASN A 109 19.24 1.90 -13.08
C ASN A 109 19.57 3.07 -12.14
N HIS A 110 18.69 3.35 -11.20
CA HIS A 110 18.82 4.45 -10.26
C HIS A 110 18.23 4.07 -8.91
N ASP A 111 18.49 4.91 -7.92
CA ASP A 111 17.93 4.78 -6.57
C ASP A 111 16.40 4.88 -6.59
N ILE A 112 15.74 4.16 -5.69
CA ILE A 112 14.28 4.11 -5.57
C ILE A 112 13.86 5.04 -4.44
N ILE A 113 13.05 6.04 -4.77
CA ILE A 113 12.69 7.12 -3.85
C ILE A 113 11.18 7.30 -3.86
N ILE A 114 10.57 7.28 -2.67
CA ILE A 114 9.27 7.87 -2.36
C ILE A 114 9.59 9.06 -1.47
N ARG A 115 9.21 10.28 -1.88
CA ARG A 115 9.56 11.51 -1.19
C ARG A 115 8.31 12.30 -0.87
N ASP A 116 8.22 12.76 0.36
CA ASP A 116 7.21 13.70 0.83
C ASP A 116 5.77 13.23 0.57
N LEU A 117 5.53 11.91 0.69
CA LEU A 117 4.19 11.36 0.54
C LEU A 117 3.36 11.73 1.77
N ARG A 118 2.37 12.60 1.59
CA ARG A 118 1.39 12.89 2.64
C ARG A 118 0.61 11.62 2.96
N THR A 119 0.62 11.27 4.24
CA THR A 119 -0.03 10.08 4.77
C THR A 119 -1.37 10.43 5.42
N ASP A 120 -1.73 11.70 5.49
CA ASP A 120 -3.05 12.20 5.86
C ASP A 120 -3.88 12.42 4.58
N ASP A 121 -5.06 11.80 4.50
CA ASP A 121 -6.02 11.94 3.40
C ASP A 121 -5.67 11.27 2.06
N LEU A 122 -5.01 10.10 2.12
CA LEU A 122 -4.96 9.22 0.97
C LEU A 122 -6.35 8.65 0.68
N ASN A 123 -7.06 9.28 -0.26
CA ASN A 123 -8.36 8.82 -0.76
C ASN A 123 -8.19 7.50 -1.50
N PHE A 124 -8.58 6.41 -0.85
CA PHE A 124 -8.32 5.07 -1.37
C PHE A 124 -9.54 4.17 -1.34
N PHE A 125 -9.79 3.49 -2.46
CA PHE A 125 -10.92 2.58 -2.64
C PHE A 125 -10.48 1.14 -2.44
N LEU A 126 -10.26 0.72 -1.20
CA LEU A 126 -10.08 -0.69 -0.89
C LEU A 126 -11.38 -1.31 -0.38
N PRO A 127 -11.69 -2.56 -0.75
CA PRO A 127 -12.73 -3.34 -0.08
C PRO A 127 -12.24 -3.82 1.29
N MET A 128 -11.71 -2.91 2.11
CA MET A 128 -11.26 -3.17 3.46
C MET A 128 -12.31 -2.72 4.47
N ILE A 129 -12.39 -3.45 5.58
CA ILE A 129 -13.17 -3.04 6.75
C ILE A 129 -12.37 -1.93 7.46
N SER A 130 -13.05 -0.94 8.03
CA SER A 130 -12.36 0.06 8.85
C SER A 130 -11.60 -0.58 10.00
N GLY A 131 -10.40 -0.07 10.27
CA GLY A 131 -9.55 -0.59 11.33
C GLY A 131 -8.06 -0.42 11.04
N SER A 132 -7.25 -1.02 11.92
CA SER A 132 -5.80 -0.99 11.85
C SER A 132 -5.25 -2.30 11.27
N TYR A 133 -4.35 -2.17 10.31
CA TYR A 133 -3.72 -3.28 9.60
C TYR A 133 -2.22 -3.14 9.66
N LYS A 134 -1.53 -4.24 9.96
CA LYS A 134 -0.09 -4.34 9.77
C LYS A 134 0.18 -4.73 8.32
N PHE A 135 0.98 -3.94 7.62
CA PHE A 135 1.40 -4.25 6.26
C PHE A 135 2.90 -4.55 6.19
N ASN A 136 3.27 -5.44 5.28
CA ASN A 136 4.65 -5.70 4.90
C ASN A 136 4.76 -5.76 3.37
N THR A 137 5.81 -5.17 2.84
CA THR A 137 6.28 -5.34 1.45
C THR A 137 7.65 -5.97 1.52
N VAL A 138 7.84 -7.09 0.83
CA VAL A 138 9.12 -7.81 0.76
C VAL A 138 9.57 -7.81 -0.69
N TRP A 139 10.79 -7.32 -0.90
CA TRP A 139 11.37 -7.11 -2.23
C TRP A 139 12.42 -8.18 -2.48
N ILE A 140 12.15 -9.01 -3.49
CA ILE A 140 12.95 -10.17 -3.84
C ILE A 140 13.52 -9.93 -5.24
N VAL A 141 14.85 -9.98 -5.37
CA VAL A 141 15.55 -9.77 -6.64
C VAL A 141 16.48 -10.95 -6.88
N ASN A 142 16.38 -11.55 -8.05
CA ASN A 142 17.13 -12.76 -8.42
C ASN A 142 16.98 -13.86 -7.37
N LYS A 143 15.74 -14.09 -6.91
CA LYS A 143 15.35 -15.08 -5.88
C LYS A 143 15.89 -14.84 -4.46
N ASN A 144 16.63 -13.77 -4.23
CA ASN A 144 17.13 -13.40 -2.90
C ASN A 144 16.28 -12.27 -2.31
N VAL A 145 15.91 -12.40 -1.03
CA VAL A 145 15.24 -11.33 -0.28
C VAL A 145 16.25 -10.20 -0.06
N ARG A 146 15.95 -8.99 -0.54
CA ARG A 146 16.88 -7.85 -0.44
C ARG A 146 16.49 -6.88 0.67
N ALA A 147 15.20 -6.56 0.74
CA ALA A 147 14.68 -5.62 1.71
C ALA A 147 13.23 -5.91 2.05
N LYS A 148 12.80 -5.37 3.19
CA LYS A 148 11.40 -5.32 3.61
C LYS A 148 11.06 -3.92 4.10
N VAL A 149 9.91 -3.41 3.68
CA VAL A 149 9.32 -2.19 4.24
C VAL A 149 7.96 -2.54 4.80
N GLY A 150 7.70 -2.24 6.06
CA GLY A 150 6.42 -2.52 6.70
C GLY A 150 6.01 -1.41 7.66
N GLY A 151 4.78 -1.49 8.13
CA GLY A 151 4.24 -0.50 9.06
C GLY A 151 2.79 -0.78 9.40
N ILE A 152 2.09 0.25 9.82
CA ILE A 152 0.68 0.21 10.17
C ILE A 152 -0.10 1.10 9.21
N VAL A 153 -1.19 0.57 8.67
CA VAL A 153 -2.20 1.30 7.93
C VAL A 153 -3.43 1.43 8.81
N GLN A 154 -3.90 2.64 9.04
CA GLN A 154 -5.24 2.87 9.60
C GLN A 154 -6.16 3.26 8.45
N TYR A 155 -7.30 2.58 8.36
CA TYR A 155 -8.31 2.85 7.35
C TYR A 155 -9.63 3.20 8.01
N VAL A 156 -10.16 4.37 7.69
CA VAL A 156 -11.47 4.84 8.14
C VAL A 156 -12.35 5.01 6.91
N ASN A 157 -13.45 4.27 6.85
CA ASN A 157 -14.37 4.33 5.74
C ASN A 157 -15.26 5.57 5.91
N ASN A 158 -15.35 6.40 4.88
CA ASN A 158 -16.24 7.55 4.83
C ASN A 158 -17.66 7.06 4.49
N LYS A 159 -18.24 6.17 5.29
CA LYS A 159 -19.67 5.92 5.20
C LYS A 159 -20.34 7.23 5.59
N LYS A 160 -21.07 7.85 4.66
CA LYS A 160 -22.16 8.76 5.06
C LYS A 160 -23.00 7.97 6.06
N ILE A 161 -22.99 8.40 7.31
CA ILE A 161 -23.97 7.96 8.29
C ILE A 161 -25.30 8.44 7.71
N ASN A 162 -25.97 7.59 6.94
CA ASN A 162 -27.40 7.73 6.76
C ASN A 162 -28.01 7.30 8.10
N GLU A 163 -27.90 8.20 9.09
CA GLU A 163 -28.82 8.25 10.21
C GLU A 163 -30.18 8.53 9.58
N GLY A 164 -30.84 7.46 9.16
CA GLY A 164 -32.26 7.48 8.91
C GLY A 164 -32.93 7.72 10.24
N VAL A 165 -33.08 9.00 10.59
CA VAL A 165 -34.09 9.49 11.53
C VAL A 165 -35.43 8.98 11.03
N LYS A 166 -35.84 7.78 11.44
CA LYS A 166 -37.24 7.39 11.40
C LYS A 166 -37.90 8.13 12.56
N ASN A 167 -38.34 9.35 12.27
CA ASN A 167 -39.32 10.06 13.08
C ASN A 167 -40.69 9.44 12.76
N PRO A 168 -41.36 8.69 13.64
CA PRO A 168 -42.74 8.31 13.40
C PRO A 168 -43.62 9.53 13.68
N LYS A 169 -43.77 10.42 12.68
CA LYS A 169 -44.86 11.39 12.67
C LYS A 169 -46.16 10.65 12.35
N ASN A 170 -47.05 10.64 13.35
CA ASN A 170 -48.51 10.69 13.27
C ASN A 170 -49.20 10.04 12.05
N LYS A 171 -49.88 8.92 12.30
CA LYS A 171 -51.15 8.63 11.62
C LYS A 171 -52.28 8.83 12.62
N GLN A 172 -52.93 9.99 12.51
CA GLN A 172 -54.35 10.13 12.83
C GLN A 172 -55.13 9.51 11.68
N GLN A 173 -55.90 8.47 11.97
CA GLN A 173 -57.28 8.25 11.54
C GLN A 173 -57.83 7.05 12.28
#